data_AF-A0A2R6EVS0-F1
#
_entry.id   AF-A0A2R6EVS0-F1
#
_cell.length_a   1.000
_cell.length_b   1.000
_cell.length_c   1.000
_cell.angle_alpha   90.00
_cell.angle_beta   90.00
_cell.angle_gamma   90.00
#
_symmetry.space_group_name_H-M   'P 1'
#
loop_
_entity.id
_entity.type
_entity.pdbx_description
1 polymer ?
#
loop_
_entity_poly.entity_id
_entity_poly.type
_entity_poly.pdbx_seq_one_letter_code
_entity_poly.pdbx_strand_id
1 'polypeptide(L)' 'LQPEPGETSSEWLDRAAGVLGNHEYGVCIHRDGFGTRSSSLVRLGTSAVEYRYADGPPCETEFEQVTDRV' A
#
# COMPACT_ATOMS: atom_id res chain seq x y z
N LEU A 1 -6.65 6.01 8.33
CA LEU A 1 -6.89 4.72 9.02
C LEU A 1 -6.21 4.76 10.38
N GLN A 2 -6.99 4.74 11.46
CA GLN A 2 -6.45 4.49 12.78
C GLN A 2 -6.35 2.96 12.99
N PRO A 3 -5.27 2.43 13.59
CA PRO A 3 -5.22 1.02 13.97
C PRO A 3 -6.30 0.66 14.98
N GLU A 4 -6.89 -0.53 14.85
CA GLU A 4 -7.83 -1.05 15.84
C GLU A 4 -7.07 -1.57 17.07
N PRO A 5 -7.69 -1.57 18.27
CA PRO A 5 -7.09 -2.19 19.45
C PRO A 5 -6.76 -3.67 19.20
N GLY A 6 -5.47 -4.03 19.39
CA GLY A 6 -4.98 -5.40 19.18
C GLY A 6 -4.58 -5.73 17.75
N GLU A 7 -4.79 -4.85 16.78
CA GLU A 7 -4.33 -5.02 15.40
C GLU A 7 -2.81 -4.96 15.34
N THR A 8 -2.20 -5.96 14.70
CA THR A 8 -0.77 -5.97 14.44
C THR A 8 -0.41 -4.99 13.33
N SER A 9 0.86 -4.57 13.29
CA SER A 9 1.36 -3.69 12.22
C SER A 9 1.23 -4.29 10.82
N SER A 10 1.27 -5.62 10.67
CA SER A 10 1.05 -6.31 9.40
C SER A 10 -0.42 -6.30 8.99
N GLU A 11 -1.34 -6.62 9.91
CA GLU A 11 -2.78 -6.60 9.64
C GLU A 11 -3.26 -5.20 9.25
N TRP A 12 -2.76 -4.18 9.97
CA TRP A 12 -3.05 -2.80 9.61
C TRP A 12 -2.54 -2.44 8.21
N LEU A 13 -1.33 -2.91 7.84
CA LEU A 13 -0.76 -2.63 6.53
C LEU A 13 -1.58 -3.29 5.41
N ASP A 14 -2.10 -4.50 5.63
CA ASP A 14 -2.99 -5.18 4.68
C ASP A 14 -4.32 -4.45 4.52
N ARG A 15 -4.91 -3.97 5.63
CA ARG A 15 -6.13 -3.16 5.59
C ARG A 15 -5.90 -1.84 4.86
N ALA A 16 -4.77 -1.18 5.13
CA ALA A 16 -4.37 0.02 4.42
C ALA A 16 -4.21 -0.24 2.91
N ALA A 17 -3.61 -1.36 2.51
CA ALA A 17 -3.47 -1.74 1.11
C ALA A 17 -4.84 -1.79 0.38
N GLY A 18 -5.82 -2.48 0.97
CA GLY A 18 -7.17 -2.58 0.41
C GLY A 18 -7.86 -1.22 0.28
N VAL A 19 -7.67 -0.34 1.26
CA VAL A 19 -8.21 1.02 1.24
C VAL A 19 -7.57 1.90 0.17
N LEU A 20 -6.25 1.80 -0.02
CA LEU A 20 -5.57 2.57 -1.08
C LEU A 20 -6.04 2.12 -2.48
N GLY A 21 -6.46 0.87 -2.64
CA GLY A 21 -6.96 0.30 -3.89
C GLY A 21 -8.46 0.50 -4.17
N ASN A 22 -9.27 0.98 -3.22
CA ASN A 22 -10.74 0.96 -3.35
C ASN A 22 -11.39 2.32 -3.68
N HIS A 23 -10.60 3.36 -3.98
CA HIS A 23 -11.03 4.75 -4.25
C HIS A 23 -11.83 5.46 -3.14
N GLU A 24 -12.14 4.82 -2.03
CA GLU A 24 -12.95 5.38 -0.94
C GLU A 24 -12.29 6.63 -0.35
N TYR A 25 -10.97 6.61 -0.23
CA TYR A 25 -10.19 7.74 0.28
C TYR A 25 -9.80 8.74 -0.81
N GLY A 26 -10.13 8.47 -2.09
CA GLY A 26 -9.83 9.36 -3.21
C GLY A 26 -8.33 9.58 -3.50
N VAL A 27 -7.45 8.76 -2.93
CA VAL A 27 -5.98 8.89 -3.03
C VAL A 27 -5.39 8.25 -4.29
N CYS A 28 -6.11 7.31 -4.91
CA CYS A 28 -5.74 6.72 -6.18
C CYS A 28 -6.36 7.54 -7.32
N ILE A 29 -5.54 8.28 -8.07
CA ILE A 29 -5.99 9.30 -9.03
C ILE A 29 -5.82 8.80 -10.47
N HIS A 30 -6.84 8.98 -11.32
CA HIS A 30 -6.83 8.61 -12.76
C HIS A 30 -7.50 9.68 -13.64
N ARG A 31 -7.21 10.96 -13.45
CA ARG A 31 -7.94 12.04 -14.13
C ARG A 31 -7.04 12.80 -15.09
N ASP A 32 -7.60 13.21 -16.22
CA ASP A 32 -7.05 14.24 -17.10
C ASP A 32 -5.58 14.01 -17.54
N GLY A 33 -5.23 12.78 -17.89
CA GLY A 33 -3.90 12.43 -18.40
C GLY A 33 -2.80 12.38 -17.33
N PHE A 34 -3.13 12.54 -16.05
CA PHE A 34 -2.25 12.32 -14.92
C PHE A 34 -2.87 11.35 -13.90
N GLY A 35 -2.05 10.79 -13.02
CA GLY A 35 -2.56 9.83 -12.07
C GLY A 35 -1.50 9.15 -11.24
N THR A 36 -1.96 8.31 -10.32
CA THR A 36 -1.13 7.46 -9.50
C THR A 36 -0.38 6.50 -10.40
N ARG A 37 0.95 6.65 -10.45
CA ARG A 37 1.83 5.82 -11.27
C ARG A 37 2.31 4.57 -10.54
N SER A 38 2.35 4.64 -9.22
CA SER A 38 2.78 3.56 -8.36
C SER A 38 2.31 3.80 -6.93
N SER A 39 2.44 2.77 -6.09
CA SER A 39 2.23 2.89 -4.66
C SER A 39 3.19 1.98 -3.89
N SER A 40 3.59 2.42 -2.70
CA SER A 40 4.53 1.72 -1.83
C SER A 40 3.92 1.54 -0.44
N LEU A 41 4.04 0.34 0.10
CA LEU A 41 3.74 0.02 1.49
C LEU A 41 5.04 -0.32 2.20
N VAL A 42 5.32 0.37 3.31
CA VAL A 42 6.55 0.18 4.08
C VAL A 42 6.19 -0.06 5.53
N ARG A 43 6.66 -1.18 6.10
CA ARG A 43 6.58 -1.47 7.53
C ARG A 43 7.98 -1.51 8.11
N LEU A 44 8.20 -0.68 9.12
CA LEU A 44 9.46 -0.60 9.84
C LEU A 44 9.24 -1.10 11.27
N GLY A 45 10.11 -2.00 11.72
CA GLY A 45 10.11 -2.50 13.08
C GLY A 45 11.50 -3.01 13.46
N THR A 46 11.73 -3.20 14.76
CA THR A 46 13.02 -3.71 15.26
C THR A 46 13.30 -5.15 14.83
N SER A 47 12.25 -5.94 14.58
CA SER A 47 12.36 -7.36 14.22
C SER A 47 12.20 -7.64 12.73
N ALA A 48 11.62 -6.71 11.96
CA ALA A 48 11.35 -6.90 10.54
C ALA A 48 11.19 -5.56 9.81
N VAL A 49 11.67 -5.54 8.56
CA VAL A 49 11.37 -4.52 7.57
C VAL A 49 10.64 -5.20 6.42
N GLU A 50 9.56 -4.60 5.96
CA GLU A 50 8.78 -5.09 4.83
C GLU A 50 8.56 -3.95 3.84
N TYR A 51 8.75 -4.27 2.56
CA TYR A 51 8.46 -3.37 1.46
C TYR A 51 7.59 -4.09 0.44
N ARG A 52 6.41 -3.53 0.14
CA ARG A 52 5.57 -3.93 -0.98
C ARG A 52 5.38 -2.80 -1.97
N TYR A 53 5.32 -3.12 -3.24
CA TYR A 53 5.24 -2.15 -4.33
C TYR A 53 4.17 -2.56 -5.34
N ALA A 54 3.37 -1.60 -5.79
CA ALA A 54 2.50 -1.73 -6.94
C ALA A 54 3.08 -0.89 -8.09
N ASP A 55 3.46 -1.53 -9.21
CA ASP A 55 3.99 -0.86 -10.41
C ASP A 55 2.88 -0.30 -11.31
N GLY A 56 1.99 0.45 -10.69
CA GLY A 56 0.77 0.96 -11.29
C GLY A 56 -0.17 1.46 -10.20
N PRO A 57 -1.35 1.96 -10.57
CA PRO A 57 -2.32 2.39 -9.59
C PRO A 57 -2.78 1.20 -8.75
N PRO A 58 -2.80 1.31 -7.40
CA PRO A 58 -3.12 0.19 -6.51
C PRO A 58 -4.55 -0.35 -6.61
N CYS A 59 -5.43 0.28 -7.42
CA CYS A 59 -6.75 -0.26 -7.73
C CYS A 59 -6.76 -1.20 -8.95
N GLU A 60 -5.70 -1.20 -9.76
CA GLU A 60 -5.54 -2.07 -10.94
C GLU A 60 -4.30 -2.97 -10.83
N THR A 61 -3.38 -2.64 -9.93
CA THR A 61 -2.11 -3.33 -9.76
C THR A 61 -1.98 -3.82 -8.32
N GLU A 62 -1.67 -5.11 -8.16
CA GLU A 62 -1.46 -5.73 -6.85
C GLU A 62 -0.17 -5.22 -6.19
N PHE A 63 -0.15 -5.26 -4.85
CA PHE A 63 1.07 -4.99 -4.10
C PHE A 63 1.93 -6.24 -4.02
N GLU A 64 3.10 -6.21 -4.64
CA GLU A 64 4.05 -7.32 -4.63
C GLU A 64 5.13 -7.11 -3.58
N GLN A 65 5.51 -8.17 -2.86
CA GLN A 65 6.61 -8.11 -1.91
C GLN A 65 7.93 -7.95 -2.65
N VAL A 66 8.71 -6.98 -2.20
CA VAL A 66 10.02 -6.68 -2.75
C VAL A 66 11.09 -7.37 -1.90
N THR A 67 11.67 -8.44 -2.45
CA THR A 67 12.72 -9.23 -1.76
C THR A 67 14.14 -8.83 -2.18
N ASP A 68 14.29 -8.25 -3.37
CA ASP A 68 15.58 -7.93 -3.96
C ASP A 68 15.53 -6.52 -4.58
N ARG A 69 16.36 -5.60 -4.09
CA ARG A 69 16.63 -4.30 -4.71
C ARG A 69 18.13 -4.06 -4.64
N VAL A 70 18.71 -3.76 -5.80
CA VAL A 70 20.12 -3.43 -6.01
C VAL A 70 20.49 -2.16 -5.25
#